data_AF-A0A660RD25-F1
#
_entry.id   AF-A0A660RD25-F1
#
_cell.length_a   1.000
_cell.length_b   1.000
_cell.length_c   1.000
_cell.angle_alpha   90.00
_cell.angle_beta   90.00
_cell.angle_gamma   90.00
#
_symmetry.space_group_name_H-M   'P 1'
#
loop_
_entity.id
_entity.type
_entity.pdbx_description
1 polymer ?
#
loop_
_entity_poly.entity_id
_entity_poly.type
_entity_poly.pdbx_seq_one_letter_code
_entity_poly.pdbx_strand_id
1 'polypeptide(L)'
;MRCSGCGVELQTTDPRSPGYIPKEVLERRMKEGKEVLCRRCFRARHYGEYEDIRLRDFLVEYKYVLREFENHILVVDIFDVEGTMREELLRILSGKKVILVLNKVDLLPKYVRKSEILMWIQEKFEGEVFLISARRGYGIASLRRRISAGGKAHLILGCTNVGKSSILKELTESEVTVSPHPGTTLGLIERKLKDSKI
;
A
#
# COMPACT_ATOMS: atom_id res chain seq x y z
N MET A 1 18.36 11.72 -15.92
CA MET A 1 17.36 11.00 -16.77
C MET A 1 16.54 10.08 -15.87
N ARG A 2 15.23 9.87 -16.12
CA ARG A 2 14.36 9.06 -15.24
C ARG A 2 13.90 7.75 -15.91
N CYS A 3 13.71 6.71 -15.10
CA CYS A 3 13.16 5.42 -15.52
C CYS A 3 11.69 5.56 -15.94
N SER A 4 11.32 5.07 -17.12
CA SER A 4 9.92 5.11 -17.61
C SER A 4 8.97 4.25 -16.77
N GLY A 5 9.47 3.22 -16.08
CA GLY A 5 8.66 2.30 -15.29
C GLY A 5 8.32 2.79 -13.88
N CYS A 6 9.28 3.36 -13.15
CA CYS A 6 9.08 3.76 -11.75
C CYS A 6 9.48 5.21 -11.42
N GLY A 7 9.87 6.01 -12.42
CA GLY A 7 10.15 7.44 -12.25
C GLY A 7 11.44 7.80 -11.49
N VAL A 8 12.18 6.82 -10.97
CA VAL A 8 13.46 7.05 -10.26
C VAL A 8 14.53 7.59 -11.22
N GLU A 9 15.46 8.38 -10.71
CA GLU A 9 16.64 8.80 -11.46
C GLU A 9 17.51 7.60 -11.83
N LEU A 10 17.93 7.53 -13.09
CA LEU A 10 18.78 6.45 -13.60
C LEU A 10 20.24 6.70 -13.24
N GLN A 11 20.91 5.63 -12.84
CA GLN A 11 22.34 5.61 -12.55
C GLN A 11 22.99 4.33 -13.07
N THR A 12 24.30 4.36 -13.30
CA THR A 12 25.08 3.23 -13.86
C THR A 12 26.21 2.77 -12.93
N THR A 13 26.29 3.32 -11.71
CA THR A 13 27.42 3.23 -10.80
C THR A 13 27.26 2.14 -9.75
N ASP A 14 26.11 2.07 -9.05
CA ASP A 14 25.89 1.12 -7.97
C ASP A 14 24.77 0.12 -8.32
N PRO A 15 25.10 -1.15 -8.58
CA PRO A 15 24.12 -2.18 -8.83
C PRO A 15 23.06 -2.36 -7.73
N ARG A 16 23.39 -2.05 -6.49
CA ARG A 16 22.50 -2.30 -5.35
C ARG A 16 21.58 -1.13 -5.02
N SER A 17 21.74 0.01 -5.71
CA SER A 17 20.95 1.21 -5.47
C SER A 17 19.79 1.37 -6.46
N PRO A 18 18.70 2.05 -6.08
CA PRO A 18 17.61 2.37 -7.00
C PRO A 18 18.09 3.03 -8.30
N GLY A 19 17.37 2.78 -9.39
CA GLY A 19 17.68 3.40 -10.67
C GLY A 19 18.83 2.79 -11.45
N TYR A 20 19.48 1.73 -10.95
CA TYR A 20 20.58 1.11 -11.68
C TYR A 20 20.16 0.58 -13.05
N ILE A 21 20.98 0.85 -14.05
CA ILE A 21 20.97 0.25 -15.38
C ILE A 21 22.43 0.04 -15.82
N PRO A 22 22.82 -1.10 -16.42
CA PRO A 22 24.17 -1.24 -16.97
C PRO A 22 24.45 -0.17 -18.03
N LYS A 23 25.62 0.46 -17.98
CA LYS A 23 25.98 1.58 -18.88
C LYS A 23 25.78 1.25 -20.36
N GLU A 24 26.24 0.08 -20.78
CA GLU A 24 26.10 -0.43 -22.15
C GLU A 24 24.64 -0.56 -22.59
N VAL A 25 23.75 -0.97 -21.67
CA VAL A 25 22.32 -1.12 -21.93
C VAL A 25 21.65 0.25 -22.07
N LEU A 26 22.02 1.22 -21.22
CA LEU A 26 21.55 2.59 -21.30
C LEU A 26 21.91 3.23 -22.64
N GLU A 27 23.19 3.18 -23.00
CA GLU A 27 23.71 3.76 -24.25
C GLU A 27 23.05 3.13 -25.48
N ARG A 28 22.95 1.79 -25.52
CA ARG A 28 22.28 1.08 -26.61
C ARG A 28 20.82 1.49 -26.74
N ARG A 29 20.06 1.52 -25.64
CA ARG A 29 18.63 1.88 -25.66
C ARG A 29 18.40 3.32 -26.08
N MET A 30 19.24 4.24 -25.61
CA MET A 30 19.19 5.65 -26.03
C MET A 30 19.47 5.80 -27.52
N LYS A 31 20.50 5.11 -28.05
CA LYS A 31 20.83 5.13 -29.48
C LYS A 31 19.70 4.56 -30.35
N GLU A 32 19.03 3.52 -29.86
CA GLU A 32 17.90 2.88 -30.54
C GLU A 32 16.57 3.64 -30.36
N GLY A 33 16.53 4.73 -29.59
CA GLY A 33 15.29 5.46 -29.28
C GLY A 33 14.25 4.61 -28.52
N LYS A 34 14.69 3.56 -27.84
CA LYS A 34 13.82 2.63 -27.11
C LYS A 34 13.60 3.08 -25.67
N GLU A 35 12.52 2.56 -25.09
CA GLU A 35 12.22 2.72 -23.68
C GLU A 35 13.41 2.29 -22.78
N VAL A 36 13.70 3.14 -21.79
CA VAL A 36 14.78 2.95 -20.81
C VAL A 36 14.19 2.63 -19.44
N LEU A 37 14.41 1.40 -19.00
CA LEU A 37 13.98 0.88 -17.71
C LEU A 37 15.19 0.62 -16.81
N CYS A 38 15.10 0.97 -15.52
CA CYS A 38 16.04 0.47 -14.52
C CYS A 38 15.93 -1.05 -14.40
N ARG A 39 16.98 -1.72 -13.91
CA ARG A 39 17.04 -3.18 -13.76
C ARG A 39 15.81 -3.75 -13.07
N ARG A 40 15.35 -3.14 -11.97
CA ARG A 40 14.15 -3.59 -11.26
C ARG A 40 12.90 -3.57 -12.14
N CYS A 41 12.65 -2.48 -12.86
CA CYS A 41 11.47 -2.38 -13.73
C CYS A 41 11.56 -3.34 -14.91
N PHE A 42 12.76 -3.53 -15.46
CA PHE A 42 13.00 -4.49 -16.53
C PHE A 42 12.69 -5.92 -16.06
N ARG A 43 13.20 -6.33 -14.89
CA ARG A 43 12.96 -7.67 -14.33
C ARG A 43 11.50 -7.90 -13.94
N ALA A 44 10.87 -6.92 -13.30
CA ALA A 44 9.45 -7.00 -12.97
C ALA A 44 8.58 -7.17 -14.24
N ARG A 45 8.91 -6.47 -15.33
CA ARG A 45 8.14 -6.51 -16.58
C ARG A 45 8.37 -7.76 -17.41
N HIS A 46 9.61 -8.26 -17.48
CA HIS A 46 9.97 -9.37 -18.38
C HIS A 46 10.02 -10.73 -17.68
N TYR A 47 10.28 -10.76 -16.39
CA TYR A 47 10.45 -12.00 -15.62
C TYR A 47 9.46 -12.15 -14.46
N GLY A 48 8.64 -11.12 -14.17
CA GLY A 48 7.78 -11.13 -12.99
C GLY A 48 8.55 -11.07 -11.67
N GLU A 49 9.85 -10.77 -11.73
CA GLU A 49 10.74 -10.74 -10.57
C GLU A 49 10.72 -9.34 -9.96
N TYR A 50 10.12 -9.24 -8.77
CA TYR A 50 10.18 -8.04 -7.96
C TYR A 50 11.45 -8.14 -7.10
N GLU A 51 12.53 -7.45 -7.49
CA GLU A 51 13.72 -7.35 -6.63
C GLU A 51 13.30 -6.74 -5.29
N ASP A 52 13.56 -7.48 -4.20
CA ASP A 52 13.41 -7.00 -2.84
C ASP A 52 14.28 -5.75 -2.69
N ILE A 53 13.62 -4.60 -2.71
CA ILE A 53 14.13 -3.41 -2.05
C ILE A 53 14.60 -3.89 -0.68
N ARG A 54 15.85 -3.60 -0.28
CA ARG A 54 16.38 -4.07 1.02
C ARG A 54 15.33 -3.78 2.09
N LEU A 55 14.63 -4.83 2.51
CA LEU A 55 13.47 -4.69 3.41
C LEU A 55 13.88 -3.91 4.66
N ARG A 56 15.12 -4.08 5.13
CA ARG A 56 15.66 -3.37 6.29
C ARG A 56 15.54 -1.84 6.20
N ASP A 57 15.90 -1.23 5.09
CA ASP A 57 15.89 0.24 4.98
C ASP A 57 14.44 0.76 4.94
N PHE A 58 13.55 0.04 4.24
CA PHE A 58 12.12 0.34 4.23
C PHE A 58 11.44 0.14 5.59
N LEU A 59 11.82 -0.89 6.36
CA LEU A 59 11.21 -1.16 7.67
C LEU A 59 11.59 -0.10 8.71
N VAL A 60 12.78 0.50 8.62
CA VAL A 60 13.20 1.60 9.50
C VAL A 60 12.40 2.87 9.19
N GLU A 61 12.27 3.23 7.92
CA GLU A 61 11.45 4.38 7.50
C GLU A 61 9.97 4.18 7.86
N TYR A 62 9.42 2.97 7.63
CA TYR A 62 8.06 2.63 8.06
C TYR A 62 7.89 2.81 9.57
N LYS A 63 8.82 2.31 10.38
CA LYS A 63 8.73 2.44 11.85
C LYS A 63 8.69 3.90 12.31
N TYR A 64 9.42 4.79 11.64
CA TYR A 64 9.38 6.21 11.94
C TYR A 64 8.00 6.80 11.63
N VAL A 65 7.53 6.64 10.39
CA VAL A 65 6.21 7.13 9.98
C VAL A 65 5.09 6.57 10.84
N LEU A 66 5.12 5.27 11.17
CA LEU A 66 4.12 4.62 12.01
C LEU A 66 4.09 5.16 13.45
N ARG A 67 5.12 5.85 13.94
CA ARG A 67 5.11 6.46 15.27
C ARG A 67 4.39 7.80 15.30
N GLU A 68 4.36 8.50 14.17
CA GLU A 68 3.70 9.81 14.04
C GLU A 68 2.16 9.70 14.02
N PHE A 69 1.63 8.50 13.76
CA PHE A 69 0.19 8.25 13.73
C PHE A 69 -0.22 7.34 14.88
N GLU A 70 -1.30 7.71 15.58
CA GLU A 70 -1.87 6.85 16.63
C GLU A 70 -2.73 5.72 16.05
N ASN A 71 -3.47 6.00 14.97
CA ASN A 71 -4.43 5.09 14.37
C ASN A 71 -3.94 4.59 13.01
N HIS A 72 -4.07 3.28 12.80
CA HIS A 72 -3.58 2.61 11.61
C HIS A 72 -4.71 1.81 10.96
N ILE A 73 -4.74 1.79 9.64
CA ILE A 73 -5.66 0.96 8.86
C ILE A 73 -4.81 0.02 8.02
N LEU A 74 -4.91 -1.28 8.27
CA LEU A 74 -4.25 -2.30 7.47
C LEU A 74 -5.22 -2.84 6.43
N VAL A 75 -4.93 -2.63 5.15
CA VAL A 75 -5.76 -3.13 4.04
C VAL A 75 -5.20 -4.45 3.53
N VAL A 76 -6.07 -5.46 3.51
CA VAL A 76 -5.76 -6.85 3.13
C VAL A 76 -6.73 -7.28 2.02
N ASP A 77 -6.24 -8.06 1.06
CA ASP A 77 -7.06 -8.69 0.02
C ASP A 77 -7.65 -9.98 0.57
N ILE A 78 -8.98 -10.13 0.53
CA ILE A 78 -9.65 -11.34 1.05
C ILE A 78 -9.29 -12.62 0.29
N PHE A 79 -8.79 -12.51 -0.94
CA PHE A 79 -8.34 -13.66 -1.74
C PHE A 79 -6.88 -14.05 -1.51
N ASP A 80 -6.11 -13.18 -0.85
CA ASP A 80 -4.68 -13.38 -0.59
C ASP A 80 -4.34 -12.83 0.80
N VAL A 81 -5.04 -13.32 1.82
CA VAL A 81 -4.84 -12.86 3.20
C VAL A 81 -3.43 -13.18 3.66
N GLU A 82 -2.93 -14.38 3.37
CA GLU A 82 -1.59 -14.83 3.73
C GLU A 82 -0.49 -13.98 3.06
N GLY A 83 -0.66 -13.61 1.78
CA GLY A 83 0.31 -12.78 1.06
C GLY A 83 0.22 -11.28 1.36
N THR A 84 -0.94 -10.80 1.83
CA THR A 84 -1.18 -9.37 2.04
C THR A 84 -1.27 -8.95 3.51
N MET A 85 -1.46 -9.90 4.43
CA MET A 85 -1.37 -9.76 5.89
C MET A 85 -0.09 -10.40 6.42
N ARG A 86 1.04 -9.97 5.87
CA ARG A 86 2.36 -10.54 6.18
C ARG A 86 2.75 -10.37 7.65
N GLU A 87 3.42 -11.38 8.21
CA GLU A 87 3.90 -11.35 9.59
C GLU A 87 4.80 -10.15 9.88
N GLU A 88 5.64 -9.73 8.94
CA GLU A 88 6.54 -8.58 9.15
C GLU A 88 5.77 -7.27 9.34
N LEU A 89 4.63 -7.11 8.65
CA LEU A 89 3.73 -5.96 8.83
C LEU A 89 3.04 -6.04 10.20
N LEU A 90 2.51 -7.21 10.56
CA LEU A 90 1.87 -7.42 11.86
C LEU A 90 2.85 -7.17 13.02
N ARG A 91 4.09 -7.65 12.93
CA ARG A 91 5.14 -7.41 13.93
C ARG A 91 5.45 -5.93 14.12
N ILE A 92 5.49 -5.17 13.03
CA ILE A 92 5.73 -3.71 13.10
C ILE A 92 4.52 -2.95 13.63
N LEU A 93 3.32 -3.48 13.41
CA LEU A 93 2.07 -2.94 13.91
C LEU A 93 1.73 -3.39 15.35
N SER A 94 2.50 -4.33 15.91
CA SER A 94 2.29 -4.85 17.26
C SER A 94 2.26 -3.73 18.30
N GLY A 95 1.26 -3.75 19.17
CA GLY A 95 1.04 -2.74 20.21
C GLY A 95 0.44 -1.42 19.72
N LYS A 96 0.11 -1.29 18.43
CA LYS A 96 -0.55 -0.11 17.86
C LYS A 96 -2.06 -0.31 17.73
N LYS A 97 -2.81 0.78 17.66
CA LYS A 97 -4.25 0.73 17.34
C LYS A 97 -4.41 0.49 15.84
N VAL A 98 -4.87 -0.70 15.49
CA VAL A 98 -5.03 -1.15 14.09
C VAL A 98 -6.48 -1.52 13.82
N ILE A 99 -7.03 -0.98 12.73
CA ILE A 99 -8.27 -1.44 12.11
C ILE A 99 -7.89 -2.28 10.90
N LEU A 100 -8.33 -3.53 10.87
CA LEU A 100 -8.12 -4.41 9.72
C LEU A 100 -9.27 -4.21 8.71
N VAL A 101 -8.92 -4.00 7.46
CA VAL A 101 -9.88 -3.84 6.36
C VAL A 101 -9.65 -4.94 5.34
N LEU A 102 -10.55 -5.92 5.32
CA LEU A 102 -10.62 -6.96 4.30
C LEU A 102 -11.39 -6.44 3.10
N ASN A 103 -10.68 -6.15 2.02
CA ASN A 103 -11.24 -5.58 0.80
C ASN A 103 -11.56 -6.68 -0.24
N LYS A 104 -12.31 -6.30 -1.28
CA LYS A 104 -12.74 -7.15 -2.40
C LYS A 104 -13.71 -8.28 -2.02
N VAL A 105 -14.47 -8.12 -0.94
CA VAL A 105 -15.46 -9.12 -0.50
C VAL A 105 -16.59 -9.34 -1.50
N ASP A 106 -16.75 -8.45 -2.49
CA ASP A 106 -17.69 -8.62 -3.60
C ASP A 106 -17.32 -9.75 -4.57
N LEU A 107 -16.06 -10.20 -4.53
CA LEU A 107 -15.59 -11.30 -5.36
C LEU A 107 -15.88 -12.68 -4.74
N LEU A 108 -16.25 -12.73 -3.45
CA LEU A 108 -16.57 -13.98 -2.78
C LEU A 108 -17.90 -14.58 -3.29
N PRO A 109 -18.03 -15.91 -3.30
CA PRO A 109 -19.29 -16.55 -3.61
C PRO A 109 -20.40 -16.14 -2.63
N LYS A 110 -21.63 -15.95 -3.14
CA LYS A 110 -22.77 -15.46 -2.35
C LYS A 110 -23.14 -16.32 -1.14
N TYR A 111 -22.78 -17.60 -1.15
CA TYR A 111 -23.06 -18.52 -0.06
C TYR A 111 -22.09 -18.37 1.13
N VAL A 112 -20.93 -17.73 0.93
CA VAL A 112 -19.96 -17.48 2.00
C VAL A 112 -20.53 -16.44 2.96
N ARG A 113 -20.69 -16.82 4.22
CA ARG A 113 -21.28 -15.92 5.23
C ARG A 113 -20.21 -14.98 5.76
N LYS A 114 -20.59 -13.72 5.95
CA LYS A 114 -19.71 -12.71 6.55
C LYS A 114 -19.21 -13.10 7.94
N SER A 115 -20.05 -13.77 8.72
CA SER A 115 -19.69 -14.28 10.04
C SER A 115 -18.57 -15.32 9.96
N GLU A 116 -18.57 -16.19 8.96
CA GLU A 116 -17.52 -17.21 8.77
C GLU A 116 -16.17 -16.55 8.44
N ILE A 117 -16.19 -15.53 7.57
CA ILE A 117 -14.99 -14.74 7.25
C ILE A 117 -14.44 -14.06 8.51
N LEU A 118 -15.32 -13.45 9.31
CA LEU A 118 -14.94 -12.76 10.54
C LEU A 118 -14.38 -13.73 11.59
N MET A 119 -14.98 -14.90 11.77
CA MET A 119 -14.44 -15.92 12.68
C MET A 119 -13.05 -16.38 12.23
N TRP A 120 -12.89 -16.68 10.93
CA TRP A 120 -11.62 -17.12 10.38
C TRP A 120 -10.51 -16.08 10.50
N ILE A 121 -10.81 -14.80 10.25
CA ILE A 121 -9.79 -13.74 10.38
C ILE A 121 -9.44 -13.43 11.84
N GLN A 122 -10.39 -13.61 12.77
CA GLN A 122 -10.16 -13.43 14.20
C GLN A 122 -9.15 -14.43 14.77
N GLU A 123 -8.96 -15.59 14.14
CA GLU A 123 -7.89 -16.54 14.50
C GLU A 123 -6.48 -15.98 14.20
N LYS A 124 -6.38 -15.00 13.30
CA LYS A 124 -5.10 -14.46 12.79
C LYS A 124 -4.84 -13.03 13.24
N PHE A 125 -5.87 -12.29 13.63
CA PHE A 125 -5.79 -10.88 13.99
C PHE A 125 -6.76 -10.54 15.12
N GLU A 126 -6.22 -10.00 16.20
CA GLU A 126 -7.00 -9.45 17.30
C GLU A 126 -7.28 -7.97 17.06
N GLY A 127 -8.54 -7.60 16.90
CA GLY A 127 -8.95 -6.21 16.79
C GLY A 127 -10.21 -6.00 15.96
N GLU A 128 -10.41 -4.74 15.57
CA GLU A 128 -11.58 -4.33 14.79
C GLU A 128 -11.38 -4.69 13.32
N VAL A 129 -12.35 -5.41 12.74
CA VAL A 129 -12.30 -5.87 11.34
C VAL A 129 -13.48 -5.34 10.54
N PHE A 130 -13.20 -4.76 9.38
CA PHE A 130 -14.19 -4.34 8.40
C PHE A 130 -14.09 -5.16 7.12
N LEU A 131 -15.23 -5.73 6.71
CA LEU A 131 -15.41 -6.31 5.39
C LEU A 131 -15.89 -5.22 4.44
N ILE A 132 -15.16 -4.96 3.36
CA ILE A 132 -15.52 -3.92 2.39
C ILE A 132 -15.38 -4.40 0.94
N SER A 133 -16.10 -3.71 0.06
CA SER A 133 -15.77 -3.67 -1.36
C SER A 133 -15.61 -2.21 -1.76
N ALA A 134 -14.37 -1.77 -1.94
CA ALA A 134 -14.10 -0.44 -2.47
C ALA A 134 -14.67 -0.24 -3.88
N ARG A 135 -14.80 -1.32 -4.67
CA ARG A 135 -15.37 -1.28 -6.01
C ARG A 135 -16.89 -1.13 -6.01
N ARG A 136 -17.58 -1.79 -5.06
CA ARG A 136 -19.04 -1.82 -4.98
C ARG A 136 -19.61 -0.88 -3.91
N GLY A 137 -18.76 -0.18 -3.17
CA GLY A 137 -19.15 0.70 -2.06
C GLY A 137 -19.59 -0.04 -0.78
N TYR A 138 -19.60 -1.37 -0.77
CA TYR A 138 -20.01 -2.15 0.41
C TYR A 138 -19.07 -1.86 1.59
N GLY A 139 -19.65 -1.63 2.78
CA GLY A 139 -18.91 -1.40 4.02
C GLY A 139 -18.21 -0.05 4.15
N ILE A 140 -18.10 0.74 3.07
CA ILE A 140 -17.40 2.04 3.05
C ILE A 140 -18.02 3.05 4.01
N ALA A 141 -19.35 3.17 4.05
CA ALA A 141 -20.02 4.13 4.94
C ALA A 141 -19.79 3.82 6.43
N SER A 142 -19.77 2.53 6.79
CA SER A 142 -19.47 2.10 8.16
C SER A 142 -18.02 2.36 8.53
N LEU A 143 -17.08 2.03 7.63
CA LEU A 143 -15.66 2.34 7.82
C LEU A 143 -15.44 3.86 7.97
N ARG A 144 -16.07 4.69 7.12
CA ARG A 144 -15.97 6.14 7.20
C ARG A 144 -16.45 6.68 8.55
N ARG A 145 -17.64 6.26 9.00
CA ARG A 145 -18.18 6.67 10.32
C ARG A 145 -17.21 6.31 11.45
N ARG A 146 -16.62 5.12 11.40
CA ARG A 146 -15.66 4.67 12.41
C ARG A 146 -14.38 5.52 12.43
N ILE A 147 -13.85 5.89 11.27
CA ILE A 147 -12.68 6.75 11.14
C ILE A 147 -13.01 8.17 11.65
N SER A 148 -14.15 8.74 11.23
CA SER A 148 -14.57 10.09 11.60
C SER A 148 -14.82 10.25 13.10
N ALA A 149 -15.35 9.24 13.77
CA ALA A 149 -15.63 9.28 15.22
C ALA A 149 -14.36 9.50 16.08
N GLY A 150 -13.17 9.18 15.55
CA GLY A 150 -11.91 9.35 16.26
C GLY A 150 -11.30 10.75 16.19
N GLY A 151 -11.73 11.59 15.25
CA GLY A 151 -11.20 12.96 15.06
C GLY A 151 -9.71 13.08 14.72
N LYS A 152 -8.96 11.98 14.73
CA LYS A 152 -7.51 11.92 14.50
C LYS A 152 -7.19 11.35 13.12
N ALA A 153 -6.03 11.73 12.58
CA ALA A 153 -5.52 11.17 11.34
C ALA A 153 -5.31 9.65 11.45
N HIS A 154 -5.55 8.94 10.34
CA HIS A 154 -5.33 7.50 10.23
C HIS A 154 -4.34 7.24 9.10
N LEU A 155 -3.34 6.41 9.39
CA LEU A 155 -2.37 5.98 8.39
C LEU A 155 -2.85 4.69 7.71
N ILE A 156 -3.04 4.74 6.39
CA ILE A 156 -3.46 3.56 5.60
C ILE A 156 -2.24 2.82 5.05
N LEU A 157 -2.19 1.52 5.34
CA LEU A 157 -1.09 0.61 5.03
C LEU A 157 -1.61 -0.63 4.28
N GLY A 158 -0.70 -1.37 3.66
CA GLY A 158 -1.00 -2.66 3.01
C GLY A 158 -0.14 -2.91 1.79
N CYS A 159 -0.13 -4.16 1.29
CA CYS A 159 0.63 -4.55 0.11
C CYS A 159 0.15 -3.85 -1.18
N THR A 160 0.90 -3.99 -2.27
CA THR A 160 0.45 -3.55 -3.59
C THR A 160 -0.83 -4.29 -4.00
N ASN A 161 -1.68 -3.67 -4.82
CA ASN A 161 -2.91 -4.26 -5.37
C ASN A 161 -4.03 -4.68 -4.38
N VAL A 162 -3.88 -4.48 -3.06
CA VAL A 162 -4.95 -4.73 -2.07
C VAL A 162 -6.15 -3.77 -2.18
N GLY A 163 -5.99 -2.67 -2.93
CA GLY A 163 -7.05 -1.69 -3.20
C GLY A 163 -7.01 -0.41 -2.37
N LYS A 164 -5.87 -0.06 -1.76
CA LYS A 164 -5.67 1.19 -0.99
C LYS A 164 -6.13 2.45 -1.76
N SER A 165 -5.76 2.58 -3.03
CA SER A 165 -6.12 3.75 -3.86
C SER A 165 -7.63 3.84 -4.12
N SER A 166 -8.30 2.70 -4.29
CA SER A 166 -9.76 2.64 -4.42
C SER A 166 -10.43 3.04 -3.12
N ILE A 167 -9.95 2.54 -1.98
CA ILE A 167 -10.47 2.91 -0.65
C ILE A 167 -10.31 4.40 -0.41
N LEU A 168 -9.13 4.97 -0.68
CA LEU A 168 -8.88 6.40 -0.55
C LEU A 168 -9.87 7.19 -1.40
N LYS A 169 -10.05 6.85 -2.68
CA LYS A 169 -11.03 7.52 -3.56
C LYS A 169 -12.45 7.49 -2.99
N GLU A 170 -12.86 6.40 -2.36
CA GLU A 170 -14.19 6.28 -1.77
C GLU A 170 -14.32 7.07 -0.46
N LEU A 171 -13.29 7.05 0.40
CA LEU A 171 -13.30 7.71 1.71
C LEU A 171 -13.02 9.22 1.67
N THR A 172 -12.26 9.69 0.70
CA THR A 172 -11.68 11.05 0.70
C THR A 172 -12.12 11.87 -0.50
N GLU A 173 -12.07 13.19 -0.36
CA GLU A 173 -12.23 14.09 -1.49
C GLU A 173 -11.07 13.95 -2.49
N SER A 174 -11.22 14.56 -3.66
CA SER A 174 -10.25 14.52 -4.76
C SER A 174 -9.00 15.36 -4.52
N GLU A 175 -8.97 16.20 -3.49
CA GLU A 175 -7.77 16.94 -3.11
C GLU A 175 -6.66 15.99 -2.64
N VAL A 176 -5.52 16.04 -3.32
CA VAL A 176 -4.33 15.26 -3.01
C VAL A 176 -3.25 16.23 -2.60
N THR A 177 -2.83 16.18 -1.34
CA THR A 177 -1.62 16.86 -0.89
C THR A 177 -0.53 15.82 -0.71
N VAL A 178 0.63 16.06 -1.32
CA VAL A 178 1.82 15.23 -1.12
C VAL A 178 2.71 15.99 -0.15
N SER A 179 2.88 15.46 1.06
CA SER A 179 3.79 16.03 2.04
C SER A 179 5.14 15.29 1.94
N PRO A 180 6.24 16.00 1.68
CA PRO A 180 7.56 15.42 1.88
C PRO A 180 7.76 15.24 3.39
N HIS A 181 7.89 14.00 3.84
CA HIS A 181 8.13 13.74 5.26
C HIS A 181 9.63 13.78 5.54
N PRO A 182 10.14 14.72 6.36
CA PRO A 182 11.57 14.92 6.55
C PRO A 182 12.27 13.64 7.04
N GLY A 183 13.36 13.25 6.36
CA GLY A 183 14.16 12.09 6.77
C GLY A 183 13.67 10.73 6.25
N THR A 184 12.68 10.68 5.35
CA THR A 184 12.24 9.43 4.69
C THR A 184 12.16 9.60 3.17
N THR A 185 12.35 8.51 2.42
CA THR A 185 12.10 8.47 0.96
C THR A 185 10.64 8.13 0.62
N LEU A 186 9.84 7.80 1.64
CA LEU A 186 8.40 7.56 1.54
C LEU A 186 7.64 8.87 1.39
N GLY A 187 7.16 9.16 0.18
CA GLY A 187 6.18 10.22 -0.05
C GLY A 187 4.84 9.85 0.57
N LEU A 188 4.39 10.62 1.57
CA LEU A 188 3.05 10.46 2.12
C LEU A 188 2.04 11.21 1.26
N ILE A 189 0.91 10.54 1.01
CA ILE A 189 -0.24 11.14 0.36
C ILE A 189 -1.27 11.42 1.45
N GLU A 190 -1.47 12.70 1.71
CA GLU A 190 -2.47 13.18 2.64
C GLU A 190 -3.76 13.52 1.90
N ARG A 191 -4.89 13.19 2.53
CA ARG A 191 -6.22 13.46 1.99
C ARG A 191 -7.23 13.72 3.10
N LYS A 192 -8.14 14.65 2.87
CA LYS A 192 -9.27 14.93 3.77
C LYS A 192 -10.40 13.94 3.54
N LEU A 193 -10.96 13.43 4.63
CA LEU A 193 -12.15 12.58 4.57
C LEU A 193 -13.32 13.37 3.99
N LYS A 194 -14.16 12.71 3.19
CA LYS A 194 -15.43 13.31 2.73
C LYS A 194 -16.28 13.61 3.94
N ASP A 195 -16.81 14.84 4.00
CA ASP A 195 -17.80 15.18 5.01
C ASP A 195 -18.99 14.24 4.91
N SER A 196 -19.41 13.73 6.06
CA SER A 196 -20.70 13.06 6.14
C SER A 196 -21.75 14.16 6.07
N LYS A 197 -22.33 14.41 4.88
CA LYS A 197 -23.62 15.10 4.84
C LYS A 197 -24.56 14.30 5.72
N ILE A 198 -24.98 14.92 6.82
CA ILE A 198 -25.97 14.43 7.79
C ILE A 198 -27.27 14.17 7.04
#